data_AF-E5VHL0-F1
#
_entry.id   AF-E5VHL0-F1
#
_cell.length_a   1.000
_cell.length_b   1.000
_cell.length_c   1.000
_cell.angle_alpha   90.00
_cell.angle_beta   90.00
_cell.angle_gamma   90.00
#
_symmetry.space_group_name_H-M   'P 1'
#
loop_
_entity.id
_entity.type
_entity.pdbx_description
1 polymer ?
#
loop_
_entity_poly.entity_id
_entity_poly.type
_entity_poly.pdbx_seq_one_letter_code
_entity_poly.pdbx_strand_id
1 'polypeptide(L)'
;MKITDVIVYEVKPRWIFVKVCTDEGIEGWGEMISGTKTETVVAGAKEMGAYLMGRNPFEIERLWQEMYKSFFRGGPINGTIVSGFEMALWDIKGKYYGIPIYEFLGGKARDRIKVYSWIGGDRPDDVAKAALERKKMGFDAVKMNATEELHYVDTFDKVQAVVDRVASIREVLGNDFGIAVDFHGRVHKPMAKVLAHELEPYKLMFFEEVVLPENEESFQSIANQVSTPLATGERLITRWEYKRLFQQGAVDIIQPDVALCGGILETKKIVSMAEAYDMAAAPHAPYGPIALAATLQVDVCSPNVFIQEQSLGIHYNKGFDLLDFIKNKEVFQYKDGYVDIPKKPGLGLEIDEDMVKEVSAEGLHWTNPKWRNYDGTMAEW
;
A
#
# COMPACT_ATOMS: atom_id res chain seq x y z
N MET A 1 -25.07 11.18 17.33
CA MET A 1 -23.99 10.18 17.28
C MET A 1 -22.74 10.68 17.98
N LYS A 2 -22.22 9.88 18.90
CA LYS A 2 -20.95 10.06 19.62
C LYS A 2 -20.18 8.75 19.65
N ILE A 3 -18.85 8.85 19.64
CA ILE A 3 -17.96 7.69 19.83
C ILE A 3 -18.05 7.21 21.28
N THR A 4 -18.30 5.92 21.48
CA THR A 4 -18.52 5.30 22.79
C THR A 4 -17.48 4.26 23.17
N ASP A 5 -16.75 3.71 22.21
CA ASP A 5 -15.68 2.76 22.47
C ASP A 5 -14.69 2.68 21.30
N VAL A 6 -13.48 2.25 21.60
CA VAL A 6 -12.41 1.98 20.64
C VAL A 6 -11.73 0.67 21.00
N ILE A 7 -11.73 -0.27 20.06
CA ILE A 7 -11.10 -1.58 20.26
C ILE A 7 -10.01 -1.77 19.21
N VAL A 8 -8.81 -2.15 19.67
CA VAL A 8 -7.65 -2.41 18.80
C VAL A 8 -7.35 -3.90 18.84
N TYR A 9 -7.33 -4.53 17.66
CA TYR A 9 -7.04 -5.94 17.47
C TYR A 9 -5.69 -6.09 16.77
N GLU A 10 -4.79 -6.83 17.38
CA GLU A 10 -3.58 -7.33 16.72
C GLU A 10 -3.96 -8.62 15.99
N VAL A 11 -3.75 -8.71 14.68
CA VAL A 11 -4.26 -9.83 13.87
C VAL A 11 -3.17 -10.35 12.94
N LYS A 12 -3.05 -11.68 12.84
CA LYS A 12 -2.15 -12.33 11.87
C LYS A 12 -2.62 -12.08 10.44
N PRO A 13 -1.73 -12.03 9.43
CA PRO A 13 -0.29 -12.34 9.53
C PRO A 13 0.57 -11.21 10.10
N ARG A 14 0.14 -9.94 9.94
CA ARG A 14 0.87 -8.73 10.42
C ARG A 14 0.01 -7.46 10.31
N TRP A 15 -1.22 -7.51 10.82
CA TRP A 15 -2.19 -6.41 10.73
C TRP A 15 -2.63 -5.92 12.10
N ILE A 16 -3.07 -4.67 12.16
CA ILE A 16 -3.71 -4.09 13.34
C ILE A 16 -5.04 -3.51 12.88
N PHE A 17 -6.15 -4.07 13.34
CA PHE A 17 -7.48 -3.53 13.07
C PHE A 17 -7.93 -2.65 14.22
N VAL A 18 -8.65 -1.57 13.90
CA VAL A 18 -9.33 -0.72 14.87
C VAL A 18 -10.82 -0.72 14.59
N LYS A 19 -11.61 -0.94 15.65
CA LYS A 19 -13.06 -0.78 15.64
C LYS A 19 -13.45 0.42 16.47
N VAL A 20 -14.21 1.34 15.88
CA VAL A 20 -14.78 2.52 16.56
C VAL A 20 -16.28 2.32 16.70
N CYS A 21 -16.79 2.35 17.93
CA CYS A 21 -18.20 2.14 18.24
C CYS A 21 -18.90 3.46 18.57
N THR A 22 -20.20 3.54 18.34
CA THR A 22 -21.01 4.75 18.58
C THR A 22 -22.23 4.49 19.46
N ASP A 23 -22.78 5.56 20.04
CA ASP A 23 -24.00 5.53 20.86
C ASP A 23 -25.28 5.19 20.07
N GLU A 24 -25.20 5.12 18.74
CA GLU A 24 -26.29 4.74 17.85
C GLU A 24 -26.13 3.29 17.32
N GLY A 25 -25.15 2.54 17.82
CA GLY A 25 -24.93 1.14 17.43
C GLY A 25 -24.26 0.95 16.06
N ILE A 26 -23.79 2.04 15.43
CA ILE A 26 -23.00 1.97 14.19
C ILE A 26 -21.52 1.84 14.56
N GLU A 27 -20.85 0.91 13.89
CA GLU A 27 -19.44 0.60 14.09
C GLU A 27 -18.65 0.82 12.79
N GLY A 28 -17.47 1.40 12.90
CA GLY A 28 -16.53 1.58 11.80
C GLY A 28 -15.25 0.80 12.00
N TRP A 29 -14.69 0.34 10.88
CA TRP A 29 -13.45 -0.41 10.86
C TRP A 29 -12.34 0.35 10.14
N GLY A 30 -11.13 0.25 10.67
CA GLY A 30 -9.92 0.80 10.10
C GLY A 30 -8.75 -0.14 10.28
N GLU A 31 -7.67 0.11 9.54
CA GLU A 31 -6.49 -0.75 9.54
C GLU A 31 -5.20 0.08 9.68
N MET A 32 -4.28 -0.43 10.50
CA MET A 32 -2.96 0.13 10.78
C MET A 32 -1.88 -0.91 10.49
N ILE A 33 -0.65 -0.43 10.31
CA ILE A 33 0.49 -1.22 9.86
C ILE A 33 1.29 -1.74 11.07
N SER A 34 1.48 -3.05 11.15
CA SER A 34 2.34 -3.70 12.16
C SER A 34 3.85 -3.55 11.86
N GLY A 35 4.23 -3.42 10.59
CA GLY A 35 5.61 -3.49 10.08
C GLY A 35 6.58 -2.39 10.54
N THR A 36 6.12 -1.41 11.31
CA THR A 36 6.97 -0.36 11.90
C THR A 36 7.41 -0.77 13.31
N LYS A 37 6.45 -0.80 14.25
CA LYS A 37 6.58 -1.25 15.65
C LYS A 37 5.18 -1.60 16.20
N THR A 38 4.71 -2.84 16.05
CA THR A 38 3.35 -3.28 16.44
C THR A 38 2.91 -2.76 17.81
N GLU A 39 3.67 -3.07 18.86
CA GLU A 39 3.31 -2.70 20.24
C GLU A 39 3.23 -1.18 20.43
N THR A 40 4.10 -0.42 19.77
CA THR A 40 4.10 1.05 19.82
C THR A 40 2.88 1.62 19.11
N VAL A 41 2.51 1.06 17.95
CA VAL A 41 1.30 1.46 17.22
C VAL A 41 0.05 1.16 18.06
N VAL A 42 -0.04 -0.02 18.67
CA VAL A 42 -1.17 -0.40 19.53
C VAL A 42 -1.28 0.50 20.76
N ALA A 43 -0.17 0.79 21.44
CA ALA A 43 -0.16 1.69 22.58
C ALA A 43 -0.59 3.11 22.20
N GLY A 44 -0.03 3.65 21.11
CA GLY A 44 -0.41 4.95 20.59
C GLY A 44 -1.86 5.02 20.10
N ALA A 45 -2.38 3.94 19.51
CA ALA A 45 -3.77 3.83 19.09
C ALA A 45 -4.73 3.88 20.29
N LYS A 46 -4.39 3.22 21.41
CA LYS A 46 -5.18 3.30 22.64
C LYS A 46 -5.18 4.72 23.23
N GLU A 47 -4.03 5.39 23.25
CA GLU A 47 -3.92 6.78 23.69
C GLU A 47 -4.76 7.73 22.81
N MET A 48 -4.63 7.61 21.49
CA MET A 48 -5.40 8.39 20.51
C MET A 48 -6.90 8.11 20.61
N GLY A 49 -7.29 6.84 20.79
CA GLY A 49 -8.68 6.41 20.92
C GLY A 49 -9.37 7.06 22.13
N ALA A 50 -8.66 7.18 23.26
CA ALA A 50 -9.18 7.86 24.45
C ALA A 50 -9.55 9.34 24.18
N TYR A 51 -8.83 10.01 23.28
CA TYR A 51 -9.13 11.39 22.88
C TYR A 51 -10.38 11.51 22.00
N LEU A 52 -10.74 10.45 21.27
CA LEU A 52 -11.93 10.41 20.40
C LEU A 52 -13.23 10.15 21.16
N MET A 53 -13.16 9.71 22.41
CA MET A 53 -14.34 9.38 23.22
C MET A 53 -15.29 10.57 23.38
N GLY A 54 -16.59 10.33 23.16
CA GLY A 54 -17.65 11.34 23.25
C GLY A 54 -17.68 12.35 22.09
N ARG A 55 -16.76 12.25 21.13
CA ARG A 55 -16.69 13.12 19.95
C ARG A 55 -17.68 12.69 18.88
N ASN A 56 -18.07 13.62 18.02
CA ASN A 56 -18.92 13.33 16.86
C ASN A 56 -18.08 12.73 15.73
N PRO A 57 -18.33 11.47 15.31
CA PRO A 57 -17.50 10.80 14.30
C PRO A 57 -17.62 11.43 12.89
N PHE A 58 -18.62 12.28 12.63
CA PHE A 58 -18.76 12.96 11.34
C PHE A 58 -17.82 14.15 11.16
N GLU A 59 -17.15 14.61 12.22
CA GLU A 59 -16.18 15.71 12.16
C GLU A 59 -14.80 15.24 11.65
N ILE A 60 -14.79 14.38 10.62
CA ILE A 60 -13.60 13.64 10.15
C ILE A 60 -12.40 14.56 9.93
N GLU A 61 -12.54 15.64 9.16
CA GLU A 61 -11.44 16.57 8.92
C GLU A 61 -10.95 17.21 10.23
N ARG A 62 -11.84 17.59 11.15
CA ARG A 62 -11.44 18.18 12.44
C ARG A 62 -10.65 17.17 13.27
N LEU A 63 -11.19 15.95 13.41
CA LEU A 63 -10.57 14.89 14.18
C LEU A 63 -9.21 14.51 13.56
N TRP A 64 -9.13 14.40 12.23
CA TRP A 64 -7.87 14.19 11.53
C TRP A 64 -6.85 15.27 11.85
N GLN A 65 -7.23 16.55 11.79
CA GLN A 65 -6.33 17.67 12.10
C GLN A 65 -5.87 17.64 13.56
N GLU A 66 -6.75 17.28 14.50
CA GLU A 66 -6.42 17.15 15.92
C GLU A 66 -5.45 15.98 16.18
N MET A 67 -5.69 14.80 15.57
CA MET A 67 -4.82 13.63 15.70
C MET A 67 -3.45 13.85 15.02
N TYR A 68 -3.43 14.56 13.88
CA TYR A 68 -2.20 14.81 13.12
C TYR A 68 -1.35 15.98 13.68
N LYS A 69 -1.98 17.08 14.10
CA LYS A 69 -1.31 18.30 14.54
C LYS A 69 -1.01 18.30 16.05
N SER A 70 -0.40 17.24 16.55
CA SER A 70 0.20 17.26 17.89
C SER A 70 1.47 18.16 17.91
N PHE A 71 2.13 18.28 19.07
CA PHE A 71 3.31 19.15 19.22
C PHE A 71 4.42 18.80 18.21
N PHE A 72 4.60 17.51 17.91
CA PHE A 72 5.43 17.02 16.80
C PHE A 72 4.56 16.26 15.80
N ARG A 73 4.61 16.64 14.52
CA ARG A 73 3.70 16.09 13.51
C ARG A 73 4.30 14.87 12.80
N GLY A 74 3.42 13.95 12.43
CA GLY A 74 3.73 12.86 11.49
C GLY A 74 4.64 11.77 12.08
N GLY A 75 5.49 11.19 11.22
CA GLY A 75 6.23 9.98 11.52
C GLY A 75 5.40 8.72 11.29
N PRO A 76 6.04 7.57 11.02
CA PRO A 76 5.34 6.38 10.53
C PRO A 76 4.39 5.77 11.57
N ILE A 77 4.70 5.93 12.86
CA ILE A 77 3.83 5.48 13.96
C ILE A 77 2.55 6.31 14.03
N ASN A 78 2.64 7.65 14.07
CA ASN A 78 1.45 8.49 14.16
C ASN A 78 0.66 8.47 12.84
N GLY A 79 1.35 8.45 11.69
CA GLY A 79 0.71 8.36 10.38
C GLY A 79 -0.21 7.16 10.26
N THR A 80 0.26 5.97 10.67
CA THR A 80 -0.58 4.77 10.60
C THR A 80 -1.74 4.77 11.61
N ILE A 81 -1.52 5.30 12.82
CA ILE A 81 -2.60 5.43 13.82
C ILE A 81 -3.70 6.38 13.30
N VAL A 82 -3.32 7.56 12.81
CA VAL A 82 -4.26 8.54 12.23
C VAL A 82 -5.03 7.92 11.07
N SER A 83 -4.34 7.18 10.20
CA SER A 83 -4.93 6.52 9.04
C SER A 83 -6.00 5.51 9.44
N GLY A 84 -5.69 4.62 10.39
CA GLY A 84 -6.65 3.61 10.86
C GLY A 84 -7.90 4.24 11.46
N PHE A 85 -7.75 5.27 12.30
CA PHE A 85 -8.91 5.98 12.83
C PHE A 85 -9.72 6.69 11.76
N GLU A 86 -9.08 7.38 10.82
CA GLU A 86 -9.76 8.11 9.76
C GLU A 86 -10.59 7.19 8.86
N MET A 87 -10.06 6.01 8.51
CA MET A 87 -10.81 4.97 7.79
C MET A 87 -12.07 4.55 8.55
N ALA A 88 -11.95 4.26 9.85
CA ALA A 88 -13.09 3.86 10.68
C ALA A 88 -14.16 4.94 10.78
N LEU A 89 -13.77 6.22 10.84
CA LEU A 89 -14.71 7.34 10.85
C LEU A 89 -15.46 7.48 9.51
N TRP A 90 -14.78 7.27 8.38
CA TRP A 90 -15.45 7.21 7.07
C TRP A 90 -16.38 6.03 6.94
N ASP A 91 -16.00 4.87 7.45
CA ASP A 91 -16.83 3.67 7.44
C ASP A 91 -18.14 3.90 8.24
N ILE A 92 -18.06 4.50 9.44
CA ILE A 92 -19.24 4.95 10.21
C ILE A 92 -20.12 5.87 9.38
N LYS A 93 -19.52 6.88 8.74
CA LYS A 93 -20.26 7.87 7.96
C LYS A 93 -20.98 7.23 6.78
N GLY A 94 -20.30 6.39 6.00
CA GLY A 94 -20.92 5.69 4.89
C GLY A 94 -22.05 4.74 5.34
N LYS A 95 -21.84 4.00 6.44
CA LYS A 95 -22.88 3.15 7.03
C LYS A 95 -24.10 3.92 7.50
N TYR A 96 -23.91 5.07 8.16
CA TYR A 96 -25.01 5.92 8.61
C TYR A 96 -25.89 6.43 7.47
N TYR A 97 -25.26 6.91 6.37
CA TYR A 97 -25.98 7.43 5.21
C TYR A 97 -26.40 6.36 4.20
N GLY A 98 -26.00 5.10 4.41
CA GLY A 98 -26.36 3.99 3.53
C GLY A 98 -25.70 4.04 2.15
N ILE A 99 -24.53 4.69 2.01
CA ILE A 99 -23.81 4.81 0.72
C ILE A 99 -22.31 4.50 0.87
N PRO A 100 -21.64 4.07 -0.21
CA PRO A 100 -20.18 3.92 -0.24
C PRO A 100 -19.44 5.23 -0.01
N ILE A 101 -18.22 5.17 0.50
CA ILE A 101 -17.42 6.36 0.81
C ILE A 101 -17.13 7.21 -0.44
N TYR A 102 -16.84 6.59 -1.59
CA TYR A 102 -16.51 7.32 -2.82
C TYR A 102 -17.62 8.27 -3.30
N GLU A 103 -18.89 8.04 -2.93
CA GLU A 103 -20.00 8.94 -3.26
C GLU A 103 -19.83 10.32 -2.58
N PHE A 104 -19.27 10.36 -1.36
CA PHE A 104 -18.91 11.61 -0.71
C PHE A 104 -17.69 12.29 -1.33
N LEU A 105 -16.86 11.53 -2.04
CA LEU A 105 -15.63 11.99 -2.69
C LEU A 105 -15.84 12.42 -4.15
N GLY A 106 -17.10 12.59 -4.57
CA GLY A 106 -17.47 13.04 -5.91
C GLY A 106 -17.97 11.95 -6.85
N GLY A 107 -18.13 10.71 -6.35
CA GLY A 107 -18.61 9.59 -7.14
C GLY A 107 -17.53 8.94 -7.99
N LYS A 108 -17.94 8.06 -8.90
CA LYS A 108 -17.03 7.25 -9.71
C LYS A 108 -16.47 8.05 -10.88
N ALA A 109 -15.14 8.03 -11.03
CA ALA A 109 -14.42 8.44 -12.23
C ALA A 109 -14.17 7.25 -13.19
N ARG A 110 -14.39 6.01 -12.72
CA ARG A 110 -14.24 4.76 -13.47
C ARG A 110 -15.19 3.66 -12.97
N ASP A 111 -15.49 2.68 -13.83
CA ASP A 111 -16.42 1.60 -13.48
C ASP A 111 -15.77 0.42 -12.74
N ARG A 112 -14.48 0.18 -13.00
CA ARG A 112 -13.67 -0.91 -12.45
C ARG A 112 -12.20 -0.48 -12.35
N ILE A 113 -11.43 -1.13 -11.48
CA ILE A 113 -10.02 -0.79 -11.22
C ILE A 113 -9.12 -1.90 -11.75
N LYS A 114 -8.11 -1.54 -12.54
CA LYS A 114 -7.09 -2.49 -12.99
C LYS A 114 -6.22 -2.90 -11.81
N VAL A 115 -5.87 -4.17 -11.69
CA VAL A 115 -5.05 -4.70 -10.59
C VAL A 115 -3.84 -5.46 -11.10
N TYR A 116 -2.74 -5.42 -10.34
CA TYR A 116 -1.60 -6.33 -10.55
C TYR A 116 -1.42 -7.24 -9.34
N SER A 117 -0.68 -8.34 -9.50
CA SER A 117 -0.38 -9.26 -8.41
C SER A 117 1.12 -9.41 -8.21
N TRP A 118 1.52 -9.62 -6.95
CA TRP A 118 2.90 -9.94 -6.62
C TRP A 118 3.27 -11.38 -7.02
N ILE A 119 4.48 -11.51 -7.56
CA ILE A 119 5.14 -12.79 -7.80
C ILE A 119 6.55 -12.81 -7.21
N GLY A 120 7.08 -14.01 -7.02
CA GLY A 120 8.38 -14.22 -6.39
C GLY A 120 8.33 -13.97 -4.88
N GLY A 121 9.46 -13.53 -4.34
CA GLY A 121 9.66 -13.12 -2.96
C GLY A 121 11.05 -12.50 -2.82
N ASP A 122 11.58 -12.39 -1.60
CA ASP A 122 12.91 -11.81 -1.39
C ASP A 122 14.01 -12.50 -2.19
N ARG A 123 13.91 -13.84 -2.34
CA ARG A 123 14.80 -14.67 -3.16
C ARG A 123 14.00 -15.31 -4.30
N PRO A 124 13.75 -14.58 -5.39
CA PRO A 124 12.81 -15.03 -6.42
C PRO A 124 13.47 -16.10 -7.32
N ASP A 125 12.96 -17.32 -7.24
CA ASP A 125 13.23 -18.40 -8.21
C ASP A 125 11.95 -18.72 -9.00
N ASP A 126 12.09 -19.11 -10.27
CA ASP A 126 10.99 -19.53 -11.15
C ASP A 126 9.85 -18.49 -11.31
N VAL A 127 10.22 -17.21 -11.43
CA VAL A 127 9.25 -16.10 -11.59
C VAL A 127 8.40 -16.20 -12.86
N ALA A 128 8.91 -16.84 -13.92
CA ALA A 128 8.14 -17.09 -15.13
C ALA A 128 6.93 -18.00 -14.87
N LYS A 129 7.11 -19.08 -14.10
CA LYS A 129 6.01 -19.96 -13.71
C LYS A 129 5.00 -19.22 -12.82
N ALA A 130 5.46 -18.48 -11.83
CA ALA A 130 4.58 -17.68 -10.98
C ALA A 130 3.77 -16.65 -11.80
N ALA A 131 4.40 -15.97 -12.76
CA ALA A 131 3.74 -15.05 -13.67
C ALA A 131 2.68 -15.74 -14.54
N LEU A 132 2.97 -16.94 -15.06
CA LEU A 132 2.01 -17.76 -15.81
C LEU A 132 0.81 -18.17 -14.94
N GLU A 133 1.04 -18.51 -13.67
CA GLU A 133 -0.03 -18.81 -12.71
C GLU A 133 -0.91 -17.58 -12.47
N ARG A 134 -0.33 -16.40 -12.27
CA ARG A 134 -1.11 -15.15 -12.15
C ARG A 134 -1.90 -14.84 -13.43
N LYS A 135 -1.32 -15.04 -14.60
CA LYS A 135 -2.04 -14.89 -15.87
C LYS A 135 -3.24 -15.83 -15.98
N LYS A 136 -3.11 -17.08 -15.53
CA LYS A 136 -4.23 -18.04 -15.47
C LYS A 136 -5.33 -17.62 -14.50
N MET A 137 -4.98 -16.88 -13.45
CA MET A 137 -5.94 -16.26 -12.52
C MET A 137 -6.59 -14.99 -13.09
N GLY A 138 -6.23 -14.58 -14.31
CA GLY A 138 -6.81 -13.46 -15.02
C GLY A 138 -6.04 -12.15 -14.89
N PHE A 139 -4.90 -12.10 -14.20
CA PHE A 139 -4.07 -10.89 -14.17
C PHE A 139 -3.39 -10.65 -15.52
N ASP A 140 -3.24 -9.39 -15.90
CA ASP A 140 -2.47 -8.95 -17.08
C ASP A 140 -1.19 -8.19 -16.70
N ALA A 141 -0.92 -8.04 -15.40
CA ALA A 141 0.26 -7.39 -14.85
C ALA A 141 0.72 -8.02 -13.54
N VAL A 142 2.02 -8.01 -13.29
CA VAL A 142 2.66 -8.46 -12.04
C VAL A 142 3.70 -7.47 -11.52
N LYS A 143 3.98 -7.54 -10.22
CA LYS A 143 5.14 -6.89 -9.58
C LYS A 143 6.05 -7.92 -8.95
N MET A 144 7.37 -7.70 -9.02
CA MET A 144 8.39 -8.57 -8.43
C MET A 144 9.54 -7.78 -7.81
N ASN A 145 10.22 -8.37 -6.83
CA ASN A 145 11.44 -7.80 -6.27
C ASN A 145 12.55 -7.83 -7.34
N ALA A 146 13.31 -6.74 -7.42
CA ALA A 146 14.49 -6.63 -8.26
C ALA A 146 15.57 -7.60 -7.76
N THR A 147 15.95 -7.50 -6.50
CA THR A 147 17.02 -8.29 -5.89
C THR A 147 16.85 -8.37 -4.37
N GLU A 148 17.65 -9.20 -3.71
CA GLU A 148 17.90 -9.16 -2.27
C GLU A 148 18.68 -7.88 -1.90
N GLU A 149 19.87 -8.00 -1.31
CA GLU A 149 20.80 -6.90 -1.09
C GLU A 149 21.83 -6.71 -2.23
N LEU A 150 22.00 -5.46 -2.66
CA LEU A 150 23.13 -5.00 -3.46
C LEU A 150 23.97 -4.04 -2.62
N HIS A 151 25.27 -4.33 -2.46
CA HIS A 151 26.17 -3.41 -1.77
C HIS A 151 26.32 -2.08 -2.56
N TYR A 152 26.85 -1.03 -1.91
CA TYR A 152 27.07 0.29 -2.54
C TYR A 152 27.64 0.23 -3.97
N VAL A 153 28.64 -0.62 -4.17
CA VAL A 153 29.11 -1.07 -5.48
C VAL A 153 29.25 -2.58 -5.37
N ASP A 154 28.64 -3.31 -6.29
CA ASP A 154 28.55 -4.77 -6.24
C ASP A 154 28.76 -5.35 -7.66
N THR A 155 28.65 -6.67 -7.79
CA THR A 155 28.99 -7.36 -9.03
C THR A 155 27.92 -7.24 -10.12
N PHE A 156 28.38 -7.32 -11.37
CA PHE A 156 27.47 -7.40 -12.51
C PHE A 156 26.67 -8.72 -12.54
N ASP A 157 27.20 -9.80 -11.97
CA ASP A 157 26.47 -11.09 -11.90
C ASP A 157 25.14 -10.97 -11.16
N LYS A 158 25.08 -10.14 -10.10
CA LYS A 158 23.81 -9.85 -9.40
C LYS A 158 22.83 -9.07 -10.26
N VAL A 159 23.32 -8.10 -11.04
CA VAL A 159 22.50 -7.35 -12.02
C VAL A 159 21.97 -8.29 -13.09
N GLN A 160 22.84 -9.13 -13.67
CA GLN A 160 22.48 -10.10 -14.69
C GLN A 160 21.42 -11.08 -14.18
N ALA A 161 21.50 -11.52 -12.93
CA ALA A 161 20.47 -12.38 -12.35
C ALA A 161 19.07 -11.74 -12.32
N VAL A 162 18.97 -10.42 -12.11
CA VAL A 162 17.69 -9.69 -12.23
C VAL A 162 17.20 -9.68 -13.67
N VAL A 163 18.10 -9.34 -14.59
CA VAL A 163 17.85 -9.28 -16.03
C VAL A 163 17.32 -10.62 -16.54
N ASP A 164 17.96 -11.73 -16.17
CA ASP A 164 17.57 -13.08 -16.59
C ASP A 164 16.17 -13.46 -16.08
N ARG A 165 15.83 -13.07 -14.85
CA ARG A 165 14.49 -13.31 -14.30
C ARG A 165 13.41 -12.53 -15.07
N VAL A 166 13.64 -11.26 -15.35
CA VAL A 166 12.71 -10.44 -16.13
C VAL A 166 12.59 -10.98 -17.56
N ALA A 167 13.71 -11.35 -18.18
CA ALA A 167 13.75 -11.96 -19.50
C ALA A 167 12.91 -13.24 -19.56
N SER A 168 12.99 -14.09 -18.53
CA SER A 168 12.21 -15.33 -18.46
C SER A 168 10.70 -15.09 -18.48
N ILE A 169 10.20 -14.03 -17.82
CA ILE A 169 8.77 -13.67 -17.86
C ILE A 169 8.41 -13.16 -19.27
N ARG A 170 9.28 -12.35 -19.88
CA ARG A 170 9.06 -11.81 -21.22
C ARG A 170 9.01 -12.90 -22.29
N GLU A 171 9.84 -13.94 -22.17
CA GLU A 171 9.84 -15.08 -23.08
C GLU A 171 8.48 -15.80 -23.10
N VAL A 172 7.85 -16.00 -21.94
CA VAL A 172 6.59 -16.77 -21.84
C VAL A 172 5.33 -15.91 -21.98
N LEU A 173 5.38 -14.61 -21.67
CA LEU A 173 4.20 -13.73 -21.63
C LEU A 173 4.21 -12.61 -22.67
N GLY A 174 5.35 -12.33 -23.31
CA GLY A 174 5.50 -11.27 -24.30
C GLY A 174 5.56 -9.86 -23.71
N ASN A 175 5.56 -8.86 -24.59
CA ASN A 175 5.70 -7.44 -24.23
C ASN A 175 4.40 -6.80 -23.72
N ASP A 176 3.24 -7.37 -24.06
CA ASP A 176 1.94 -6.79 -23.68
C ASP A 176 1.57 -7.06 -22.22
N PHE A 177 2.26 -8.00 -21.57
CA PHE A 177 2.04 -8.31 -20.15
C PHE A 177 2.75 -7.29 -19.27
N GLY A 178 2.06 -6.72 -18.30
CA GLY A 178 2.63 -5.75 -17.38
C GLY A 178 3.67 -6.36 -16.44
N ILE A 179 4.84 -5.74 -16.31
CA ILE A 179 5.84 -6.12 -15.29
C ILE A 179 6.33 -4.85 -14.61
N ALA A 180 6.13 -4.76 -13.31
CA ALA A 180 6.79 -3.78 -12.44
C ALA A 180 7.93 -4.45 -11.67
N VAL A 181 9.03 -3.74 -11.47
CA VAL A 181 10.20 -4.23 -10.73
C VAL A 181 10.48 -3.29 -9.56
N ASP A 182 10.44 -3.85 -8.36
CA ASP A 182 10.59 -3.14 -7.10
C ASP A 182 12.00 -3.31 -6.52
N PHE A 183 12.74 -2.21 -6.41
CA PHE A 183 14.10 -2.21 -5.92
C PHE A 183 14.15 -2.15 -4.38
N HIS A 184 13.01 -1.84 -3.73
CA HIS A 184 12.84 -1.72 -2.27
C HIS A 184 13.86 -0.81 -1.58
N GLY A 185 14.52 0.10 -2.31
CA GLY A 185 15.67 0.85 -1.79
C GLY A 185 16.89 -0.01 -1.42
N ARG A 186 16.87 -1.33 -1.72
CA ARG A 186 17.98 -2.27 -1.46
C ARG A 186 19.11 -2.19 -2.47
N VAL A 187 18.94 -1.33 -3.49
CA VAL A 187 19.93 -1.04 -4.51
C VAL A 187 20.45 0.37 -4.30
N HIS A 188 21.72 0.49 -3.96
CA HIS A 188 22.33 1.80 -3.79
C HIS A 188 22.48 2.54 -5.13
N LYS A 189 22.44 3.87 -5.07
CA LYS A 189 22.57 4.80 -6.21
C LYS A 189 23.59 4.39 -7.28
N PRO A 190 24.84 3.95 -6.96
CA PRO A 190 25.80 3.58 -8.00
C PRO A 190 25.34 2.40 -8.86
N MET A 191 24.66 1.41 -8.25
CA MET A 191 24.15 0.22 -8.92
C MET A 191 22.74 0.41 -9.48
N ALA A 192 21.91 1.28 -8.89
CA ALA A 192 20.53 1.51 -9.31
C ALA A 192 20.44 1.92 -10.79
N LYS A 193 21.27 2.87 -11.22
CA LYS A 193 21.33 3.30 -12.63
C LYS A 193 21.79 2.20 -13.58
N VAL A 194 22.69 1.32 -13.14
CA VAL A 194 23.20 0.21 -13.96
C VAL A 194 22.07 -0.78 -14.18
N LEU A 195 21.43 -1.22 -13.09
CA LEU A 195 20.32 -2.15 -13.17
C LEU A 195 19.13 -1.58 -13.96
N ALA A 196 18.75 -0.32 -13.72
CA ALA A 196 17.67 0.33 -14.45
C ALA A 196 17.95 0.38 -15.96
N HIS A 197 19.19 0.70 -16.37
CA HIS A 197 19.57 0.73 -17.78
C HIS A 197 19.51 -0.66 -18.43
N GLU A 198 20.03 -1.70 -17.76
CA GLU A 198 20.01 -3.08 -18.28
C GLU A 198 18.59 -3.66 -18.40
N LEU A 199 17.62 -3.08 -17.70
CA LEU A 199 16.22 -3.49 -17.75
C LEU A 199 15.38 -2.77 -18.83
N GLU A 200 15.89 -1.70 -19.45
CA GLU A 200 15.20 -0.95 -20.52
C GLU A 200 14.72 -1.81 -21.71
N PRO A 201 15.49 -2.81 -22.21
CA PRO A 201 15.05 -3.63 -23.33
C PRO A 201 13.74 -4.40 -23.07
N TYR A 202 13.38 -4.60 -21.80
CA TYR A 202 12.20 -5.35 -21.38
C TYR A 202 10.93 -4.52 -21.22
N LYS A 203 10.98 -3.20 -21.46
CA LYS A 203 9.79 -2.32 -21.53
C LYS A 203 8.85 -2.54 -20.33
N LEU A 204 9.39 -2.31 -19.15
CA LEU A 204 8.67 -2.53 -17.90
C LEU A 204 7.61 -1.45 -17.70
N MET A 205 6.59 -1.76 -16.90
CA MET A 205 5.56 -0.79 -16.53
C MET A 205 6.14 0.37 -15.73
N PHE A 206 6.99 0.05 -14.75
CA PHE A 206 7.73 1.02 -13.95
C PHE A 206 8.83 0.35 -13.13
N PHE A 207 9.80 1.15 -12.71
CA PHE A 207 10.74 0.84 -11.64
C PHE A 207 10.27 1.48 -10.34
N GLU A 208 10.13 0.69 -9.28
CA GLU A 208 9.70 1.16 -7.96
C GLU A 208 10.89 1.26 -6.99
N GLU A 209 10.91 2.32 -6.17
CA GLU A 209 11.87 2.54 -5.07
C GLU A 209 13.34 2.32 -5.49
N VAL A 210 13.72 2.83 -6.66
CA VAL A 210 15.08 2.67 -7.24
C VAL A 210 16.20 3.13 -6.32
N VAL A 211 15.88 4.07 -5.42
CA VAL A 211 16.70 4.49 -4.28
C VAL A 211 15.76 4.81 -3.12
N LEU A 212 16.30 4.81 -1.90
CA LEU A 212 15.57 5.25 -0.71
C LEU A 212 15.07 6.72 -0.82
N PRO A 213 13.94 7.07 -0.19
CA PRO A 213 13.42 8.44 -0.15
C PRO A 213 14.40 9.48 0.40
N GLU A 214 15.31 9.10 1.31
CA GLU A 214 16.35 9.98 1.83
C GLU A 214 17.35 10.45 0.75
N ASN A 215 17.40 9.76 -0.39
CA ASN A 215 18.19 10.13 -1.56
C ASN A 215 17.28 10.63 -2.70
N GLU A 216 16.17 11.28 -2.39
CA GLU A 216 15.18 11.77 -3.38
C GLU A 216 15.83 12.54 -4.54
N GLU A 217 16.89 13.33 -4.29
CA GLU A 217 17.60 14.09 -5.33
C GLU A 217 18.27 13.21 -6.39
N SER A 218 18.46 11.92 -6.10
CA SER A 218 19.06 10.96 -7.02
C SER A 218 18.07 10.44 -8.07
N PHE A 219 16.75 10.55 -7.86
CA PHE A 219 15.74 10.17 -8.85
C PHE A 219 15.96 10.90 -10.18
N GLN A 220 16.22 12.22 -10.14
CA GLN A 220 16.47 13.00 -11.36
C GLN A 220 17.64 12.45 -12.18
N SER A 221 18.72 12.03 -11.51
CA SER A 221 19.90 11.49 -12.18
C SER A 221 19.64 10.13 -12.84
N ILE A 222 18.72 9.34 -12.27
CA ILE A 222 18.31 8.04 -12.80
C ILE A 222 17.30 8.24 -13.93
N ALA A 223 16.28 9.08 -13.75
CA ALA A 223 15.29 9.43 -14.77
C ALA A 223 15.93 9.92 -16.07
N ASN A 224 17.04 10.67 -16.00
CA ASN A 224 17.78 11.13 -17.18
C ASN A 224 18.50 10.01 -17.96
N GLN A 225 18.52 8.77 -17.45
CA GLN A 225 19.23 7.62 -18.06
C GLN A 225 18.30 6.53 -18.58
N VAL A 226 17.00 6.59 -18.26
CA VAL A 226 16.02 5.55 -18.59
C VAL A 226 14.75 6.17 -19.13
N SER A 227 14.01 5.41 -19.93
CA SER A 227 12.68 5.81 -20.44
C SER A 227 11.54 5.12 -19.69
N THR A 228 11.83 4.04 -18.97
CA THR A 228 10.88 3.35 -18.10
C THR A 228 10.43 4.27 -16.96
N PRO A 229 9.11 4.37 -16.69
CA PRO A 229 8.58 5.21 -15.62
C PRO A 229 9.18 4.90 -14.24
N LEU A 230 9.39 5.93 -13.43
CA LEU A 230 9.82 5.78 -12.04
C LEU A 230 8.62 5.93 -11.09
N ALA A 231 8.55 5.02 -10.12
CA ALA A 231 7.54 4.99 -9.07
C ALA A 231 8.17 5.05 -7.66
N THR A 232 7.53 5.77 -6.75
CA THR A 232 7.89 5.79 -5.32
C THR A 232 6.73 6.37 -4.50
N GLY A 233 6.77 6.18 -3.19
CA GLY A 233 5.85 6.85 -2.27
C GLY A 233 5.45 6.02 -1.07
N GLU A 234 5.69 4.70 -1.09
CA GLU A 234 5.23 3.78 -0.03
C GLU A 234 5.75 4.21 1.36
N ARG A 235 6.93 4.84 1.40
CA ARG A 235 7.61 5.31 2.63
C ARG A 235 7.34 6.77 2.97
N LEU A 236 6.63 7.51 2.10
CA LEU A 236 6.26 8.91 2.34
C LEU A 236 4.96 8.97 3.14
N ILE A 237 4.96 9.78 4.20
CA ILE A 237 3.91 9.78 5.23
C ILE A 237 3.00 10.99 5.08
N THR A 238 3.47 12.08 4.49
CA THR A 238 2.75 13.35 4.53
C THR A 238 2.67 14.02 3.17
N ARG A 239 1.57 14.74 2.90
CA ARG A 239 1.45 15.53 1.65
C ARG A 239 2.62 16.51 1.42
N TRP A 240 3.33 16.89 2.48
CA TRP A 240 4.46 17.82 2.38
C TRP A 240 5.72 17.15 1.85
N GLU A 241 5.91 15.86 2.08
CA GLU A 241 6.96 15.06 1.45
C GLU A 241 6.63 14.84 -0.03
N TYR A 242 5.39 14.44 -0.33
CA TYR A 242 4.89 14.38 -1.71
C TYR A 242 5.03 15.70 -2.48
N LYS A 243 4.77 16.84 -1.84
CA LYS A 243 4.99 18.15 -2.47
C LYS A 243 6.44 18.33 -2.93
N ARG A 244 7.43 17.86 -2.16
CA ARG A 244 8.84 17.94 -2.57
C ARG A 244 9.10 17.05 -3.77
N LEU A 245 8.59 15.82 -3.74
CA LEU A 245 8.66 14.87 -4.86
C LEU A 245 8.11 15.48 -6.15
N PHE A 246 6.93 16.11 -6.08
CA PHE A 246 6.29 16.73 -7.25
C PHE A 246 7.11 17.89 -7.81
N GLN A 247 7.76 18.67 -6.93
CA GLN A 247 8.61 19.79 -7.34
C GLN A 247 9.90 19.36 -8.04
N GLN A 248 10.37 18.12 -7.82
CA GLN A 248 11.56 17.61 -8.48
C GLN A 248 11.30 17.26 -9.95
N GLY A 249 10.10 16.77 -10.29
CA GLY A 249 9.73 16.42 -11.66
C GLY A 249 10.47 15.21 -12.24
N ALA A 250 10.94 14.31 -11.36
CA ALA A 250 11.73 13.13 -11.74
C ALA A 250 10.98 11.79 -11.59
N VAL A 251 9.76 11.82 -11.04
CA VAL A 251 8.94 10.64 -10.75
C VAL A 251 7.66 10.74 -11.57
N ASP A 252 7.21 9.61 -12.11
CA ASP A 252 6.04 9.54 -12.99
C ASP A 252 4.81 8.98 -12.26
N ILE A 253 5.04 8.10 -11.28
CA ILE A 253 3.99 7.38 -10.56
C ILE A 253 4.17 7.55 -9.05
N ILE A 254 3.13 8.02 -8.37
CA ILE A 254 3.12 8.11 -6.91
C ILE A 254 2.43 6.89 -6.29
N GLN A 255 2.94 6.44 -5.15
CA GLN A 255 2.43 5.24 -4.47
C GLN A 255 2.04 5.51 -3.01
N PRO A 256 1.06 6.40 -2.75
CA PRO A 256 0.62 6.67 -1.39
C PRO A 256 -0.05 5.46 -0.76
N ASP A 257 0.30 5.22 0.50
CA ASP A 257 -0.27 4.15 1.32
C ASP A 257 -1.38 4.74 2.20
N VAL A 258 -2.63 4.32 1.96
CA VAL A 258 -3.79 4.81 2.72
C VAL A 258 -3.68 4.52 4.22
N ALA A 259 -2.98 3.43 4.59
CA ALA A 259 -2.78 3.02 5.97
C ALA A 259 -1.57 3.70 6.62
N LEU A 260 -0.87 4.59 5.92
CA LEU A 260 0.28 5.33 6.43
C LEU A 260 0.11 6.85 6.34
N CYS A 261 -0.40 7.35 5.21
CA CYS A 261 -0.30 8.77 4.88
C CYS A 261 -1.40 9.65 5.49
N GLY A 262 -2.35 9.07 6.23
CA GLY A 262 -3.40 9.78 6.94
C GLY A 262 -4.83 9.36 6.58
N GLY A 263 -5.02 8.20 5.96
CA GLY A 263 -6.34 7.68 5.62
C GLY A 263 -6.89 8.21 4.29
N ILE A 264 -8.14 7.89 4.02
CA ILE A 264 -8.85 8.04 2.74
C ILE A 264 -8.80 9.48 2.24
N LEU A 265 -9.16 10.45 3.08
CA LEU A 265 -9.25 11.84 2.67
C LEU A 265 -7.87 12.45 2.40
N GLU A 266 -6.86 12.06 3.16
CA GLU A 266 -5.49 12.56 2.96
C GLU A 266 -4.86 11.96 1.72
N THR A 267 -5.02 10.65 1.48
CA THR A 267 -4.62 10.00 0.22
C THR A 267 -5.31 10.65 -0.96
N LYS A 268 -6.63 10.93 -0.89
CA LYS A 268 -7.34 11.62 -1.97
C LYS A 268 -6.76 13.00 -2.26
N LYS A 269 -6.37 13.76 -1.24
CA LYS A 269 -5.70 15.07 -1.42
C LYS A 269 -4.33 14.91 -2.08
N ILE A 270 -3.54 13.91 -1.70
CA ILE A 270 -2.22 13.62 -2.30
C ILE A 270 -2.37 13.25 -3.78
N VAL A 271 -3.28 12.32 -4.10
CA VAL A 271 -3.55 11.88 -5.47
C VAL A 271 -4.07 13.02 -6.35
N SER A 272 -4.95 13.86 -5.83
CA SER A 272 -5.46 15.03 -6.55
C SER A 272 -4.39 16.12 -6.75
N MET A 273 -3.42 16.23 -5.85
CA MET A 273 -2.26 17.12 -6.06
C MET A 273 -1.37 16.61 -7.20
N ALA A 274 -1.12 15.30 -7.27
CA ALA A 274 -0.31 14.69 -8.32
C ALA A 274 -0.92 14.86 -9.73
N GLU A 275 -2.25 14.87 -9.83
CA GLU A 275 -2.96 15.13 -11.09
C GLU A 275 -2.55 16.46 -11.74
N ALA A 276 -2.29 17.51 -10.94
CA ALA A 276 -1.85 18.82 -11.43
C ALA A 276 -0.40 18.83 -11.95
N TYR A 277 0.36 17.77 -11.70
CA TYR A 277 1.74 17.58 -12.16
C TYR A 277 1.84 16.56 -13.30
N ASP A 278 0.70 16.12 -13.87
CA ASP A 278 0.63 15.07 -14.89
C ASP A 278 1.24 13.72 -14.42
N MET A 279 1.16 13.46 -13.11
CA MET A 279 1.65 12.22 -12.51
C MET A 279 0.53 11.21 -12.30
N ALA A 280 0.82 9.95 -12.62
CA ALA A 280 -0.06 8.83 -12.35
C ALA A 280 0.01 8.42 -10.87
N ALA A 281 -0.99 7.67 -10.43
CA ALA A 281 -1.03 7.08 -9.09
C ALA A 281 -1.24 5.57 -9.17
N ALA A 282 -0.49 4.83 -8.35
CA ALA A 282 -0.67 3.41 -8.08
C ALA A 282 -0.54 3.18 -6.57
N PRO A 283 -1.61 3.47 -5.78
CA PRO A 283 -1.54 3.42 -4.33
C PRO A 283 -1.03 2.07 -3.79
N HIS A 284 -0.15 2.16 -2.80
CA HIS A 284 0.46 1.01 -2.14
C HIS A 284 -0.57 0.32 -1.23
N ALA A 285 -0.77 -0.99 -1.36
CA ALA A 285 -1.76 -1.74 -0.59
C ALA A 285 -1.39 -3.22 -0.35
N PRO A 286 -0.24 -3.53 0.28
CA PRO A 286 0.19 -4.91 0.57
C PRO A 286 -0.46 -5.53 1.81
N TYR A 287 -1.46 -4.87 2.41
CA TYR A 287 -2.00 -5.24 3.73
C TYR A 287 -3.32 -6.03 3.63
N GLY A 288 -4.19 -5.85 4.61
CA GLY A 288 -5.44 -6.55 4.80
C GLY A 288 -6.62 -5.93 4.06
N PRO A 289 -7.81 -6.52 4.28
CA PRO A 289 -9.01 -6.21 3.51
C PRO A 289 -9.52 -4.79 3.73
N ILE A 290 -9.34 -4.23 4.93
CA ILE A 290 -9.85 -2.91 5.28
C ILE A 290 -9.04 -1.84 4.56
N ALA A 291 -7.71 -1.91 4.61
CA ALA A 291 -6.84 -1.01 3.88
C ALA A 291 -7.08 -1.10 2.36
N LEU A 292 -7.19 -2.31 1.79
CA LEU A 292 -7.48 -2.46 0.37
C LEU A 292 -8.83 -1.84 0.00
N ALA A 293 -9.89 -2.10 0.76
CA ALA A 293 -11.20 -1.50 0.52
C ALA A 293 -11.14 0.03 0.58
N ALA A 294 -10.43 0.59 1.56
CA ALA A 294 -10.23 2.03 1.71
C ALA A 294 -9.49 2.62 0.50
N THR A 295 -8.45 1.95 0.01
CA THR A 295 -7.73 2.34 -1.20
C THR A 295 -8.65 2.36 -2.42
N LEU A 296 -9.48 1.33 -2.63
CA LEU A 296 -10.42 1.29 -3.76
C LEU A 296 -11.43 2.44 -3.74
N GLN A 297 -11.80 2.97 -2.56
CA GLN A 297 -12.66 4.16 -2.46
C GLN A 297 -11.96 5.43 -3.01
N VAL A 298 -10.64 5.53 -2.84
CA VAL A 298 -9.83 6.63 -3.40
C VAL A 298 -9.61 6.40 -4.89
N ASP A 299 -9.27 5.17 -5.27
CA ASP A 299 -8.98 4.81 -6.65
C ASP A 299 -10.14 5.13 -7.56
N VAL A 300 -11.35 4.67 -7.22
CA VAL A 300 -12.51 4.79 -8.10
C VAL A 300 -12.86 6.25 -8.42
N CYS A 301 -12.57 7.19 -7.52
CA CYS A 301 -12.88 8.62 -7.68
C CYS A 301 -11.68 9.48 -8.12
N SER A 302 -10.52 8.88 -8.45
CA SER A 302 -9.30 9.62 -8.81
C SER A 302 -8.85 9.35 -10.24
N PRO A 303 -9.02 10.27 -11.21
CA PRO A 303 -8.78 10.01 -12.63
C PRO A 303 -7.36 9.55 -12.98
N ASN A 304 -6.34 10.04 -12.27
CA ASN A 304 -4.94 9.69 -12.50
C ASN A 304 -4.49 8.35 -11.88
N VAL A 305 -5.37 7.62 -11.19
CA VAL A 305 -5.09 6.24 -10.77
C VAL A 305 -5.20 5.30 -11.97
N PHE A 306 -4.14 4.56 -12.28
CA PHE A 306 -4.09 3.69 -13.47
C PHE A 306 -4.08 2.19 -13.14
N ILE A 307 -3.57 1.81 -11.97
CA ILE A 307 -3.53 0.42 -11.51
C ILE A 307 -3.46 0.37 -9.97
N GLN A 308 -3.98 -0.70 -9.39
CA GLN A 308 -3.97 -0.92 -7.94
C GLN A 308 -3.22 -2.20 -7.57
N GLU A 309 -2.36 -2.09 -6.57
CA GLU A 309 -1.74 -3.23 -5.90
C GLU A 309 -2.76 -4.03 -5.10
N GLN A 310 -2.59 -5.35 -5.03
CA GLN A 310 -3.37 -6.19 -4.12
C GLN A 310 -2.56 -7.38 -3.59
N SER A 311 -2.97 -7.88 -2.42
CA SER A 311 -2.21 -8.83 -1.60
C SER A 311 -2.82 -10.25 -1.55
N LEU A 312 -3.84 -10.58 -2.34
CA LEU A 312 -4.44 -11.91 -2.35
C LEU A 312 -3.43 -12.97 -2.80
N GLY A 313 -3.16 -13.94 -1.93
CA GLY A 313 -2.19 -15.00 -2.16
C GLY A 313 -0.76 -14.50 -2.28
N ILE A 314 -0.43 -13.39 -1.61
CA ILE A 314 0.93 -12.85 -1.60
C ILE A 314 1.89 -13.71 -0.75
N HIS A 315 3.14 -13.79 -1.17
CA HIS A 315 4.10 -14.78 -0.66
C HIS A 315 4.45 -14.65 0.84
N TYR A 316 4.26 -13.48 1.44
CA TYR A 316 4.52 -13.24 2.87
C TYR A 316 3.29 -13.41 3.78
N ASN A 317 2.09 -13.63 3.23
CA ASN A 317 0.92 -13.98 4.03
C ASN A 317 1.00 -15.47 4.39
N LYS A 318 1.39 -15.77 5.64
CA LYS A 318 1.47 -17.15 6.16
C LYS A 318 0.32 -17.40 7.13
N GLY A 319 -0.47 -18.43 6.87
CA GLY A 319 -1.57 -18.89 7.73
C GLY A 319 -2.90 -18.15 7.50
N PHE A 320 -2.86 -16.83 7.34
CA PHE A 320 -4.03 -15.99 7.07
C PHE A 320 -3.80 -15.11 5.84
N ASP A 321 -4.86 -14.88 5.07
CA ASP A 321 -4.85 -14.10 3.84
C ASP A 321 -5.99 -13.07 3.81
N LEU A 322 -6.00 -12.21 2.79
CA LEU A 322 -6.87 -11.06 2.61
C LEU A 322 -8.36 -11.33 2.90
N LEU A 323 -8.86 -12.52 2.55
CA LEU A 323 -10.28 -12.86 2.61
C LEU A 323 -10.74 -13.51 3.94
N ASP A 324 -9.83 -13.80 4.87
CA ASP A 324 -10.17 -14.61 6.05
C ASP A 324 -10.98 -13.83 7.09
N PHE A 325 -10.84 -12.51 7.13
CA PHE A 325 -11.52 -11.64 8.10
C PHE A 325 -12.78 -10.96 7.55
N ILE A 326 -13.27 -11.37 6.38
CA ILE A 326 -14.49 -10.83 5.77
C ILE A 326 -15.46 -11.94 5.37
N LYS A 327 -16.75 -11.69 5.54
CA LYS A 327 -17.84 -12.61 5.18
C LYS A 327 -18.17 -12.51 3.69
N ASN A 328 -18.17 -11.30 3.15
CA ASN A 328 -18.49 -10.99 1.76
C ASN A 328 -17.26 -11.08 0.84
N LYS A 329 -16.63 -12.26 0.78
CA LYS A 329 -15.38 -12.52 0.05
C LYS A 329 -15.43 -12.17 -1.44
N GLU A 330 -16.62 -12.12 -2.03
CA GLU A 330 -16.84 -11.80 -3.44
C GLU A 330 -16.40 -10.39 -3.83
N VAL A 331 -16.24 -9.47 -2.87
CA VAL A 331 -15.84 -8.07 -3.15
C VAL A 331 -14.42 -7.91 -3.70
N PHE A 332 -13.56 -8.93 -3.55
CA PHE A 332 -12.19 -8.94 -4.08
C PHE A 332 -11.98 -10.05 -5.12
N GLN A 333 -13.00 -10.32 -5.93
CA GLN A 333 -12.84 -11.20 -7.08
C GLN A 333 -12.22 -10.44 -8.25
N TYR A 334 -11.12 -10.98 -8.76
CA TYR A 334 -10.44 -10.44 -9.92
C TYR A 334 -10.90 -11.13 -11.20
N LYS A 335 -11.21 -10.32 -12.21
CA LYS A 335 -11.64 -10.80 -13.51
C LYS A 335 -11.01 -9.96 -14.60
N ASP A 336 -10.34 -10.63 -15.55
CA ASP A 336 -9.69 -10.01 -16.71
C ASP A 336 -8.73 -8.87 -16.34
N GLY A 337 -8.08 -8.96 -15.18
CA GLY A 337 -7.13 -7.97 -14.66
C GLY A 337 -7.78 -6.81 -13.91
N TYR A 338 -9.07 -6.91 -13.59
CA TYR A 338 -9.83 -5.87 -12.90
C TYR A 338 -10.50 -6.39 -11.63
N VAL A 339 -10.73 -5.47 -10.69
CA VAL A 339 -11.62 -5.64 -9.55
C VAL A 339 -12.83 -4.72 -9.69
N ASP A 340 -14.00 -5.22 -9.28
CA ASP A 340 -15.21 -4.40 -9.16
C ASP A 340 -15.16 -3.54 -7.90
N ILE A 341 -15.88 -2.42 -7.92
CA ILE A 341 -15.90 -1.47 -6.80
C ILE A 341 -16.87 -1.96 -5.72
N PRO A 342 -16.49 -2.02 -4.43
CA PRO A 342 -17.42 -2.33 -3.34
C PRO A 342 -18.62 -1.37 -3.33
N LYS A 343 -19.85 -1.92 -3.36
CA LYS A 343 -21.10 -1.14 -3.48
C LYS A 343 -21.89 -0.99 -2.18
N LYS A 344 -21.54 -1.77 -1.14
CA LYS A 344 -22.20 -1.70 0.16
C LYS A 344 -21.79 -0.40 0.89
N PRO A 345 -22.59 0.09 1.86
CA PRO A 345 -22.30 1.30 2.62
C PRO A 345 -20.94 1.28 3.32
N GLY A 346 -20.35 2.46 3.54
CA GLY A 346 -19.04 2.57 4.19
C GLY A 346 -17.92 2.05 3.29
N LEU A 347 -17.02 1.25 3.86
CA LEU A 347 -15.97 0.55 3.11
C LEU A 347 -16.50 -0.55 2.19
N GLY A 348 -17.76 -0.96 2.39
CA GLY A 348 -18.40 -2.03 1.65
C GLY A 348 -18.01 -3.45 2.10
N LEU A 349 -17.43 -3.58 3.30
CA LEU A 349 -17.01 -4.84 3.90
C LEU A 349 -17.98 -5.31 5.00
N GLU A 350 -18.12 -6.62 5.12
CA GLU A 350 -18.75 -7.31 6.25
C GLU A 350 -17.66 -8.06 7.02
N ILE A 351 -17.11 -7.42 8.06
CA ILE A 351 -16.03 -7.99 8.87
C ILE A 351 -16.55 -9.19 9.67
N ASP A 352 -15.76 -10.27 9.69
CA ASP A 352 -15.99 -11.40 10.59
C ASP A 352 -15.36 -11.13 11.96
N GLU A 353 -16.09 -10.37 12.79
CA GLU A 353 -15.58 -9.94 14.09
C GLU A 353 -15.25 -11.11 15.03
N ASP A 354 -15.97 -12.24 14.92
CA ASP A 354 -15.69 -13.41 15.75
C ASP A 354 -14.33 -14.02 15.38
N MET A 355 -14.05 -14.16 14.07
CA MET A 355 -12.73 -14.56 13.57
C MET A 355 -11.63 -13.57 13.98
N VAL A 356 -11.89 -12.26 13.88
CA VAL A 356 -10.94 -11.22 14.31
C VAL A 356 -10.60 -11.37 15.80
N LYS A 357 -11.61 -11.58 16.66
CA LYS A 357 -11.41 -11.78 18.11
C LYS A 357 -10.64 -13.06 18.42
N GLU A 358 -10.99 -14.16 17.76
CA GLU A 358 -10.32 -15.46 17.93
C GLU A 358 -8.83 -15.34 17.60
N VAL A 359 -8.51 -14.84 16.41
CA VAL A 359 -7.12 -14.69 15.96
C VAL A 359 -6.37 -13.67 16.80
N SER A 360 -7.02 -12.59 17.23
CA SER A 360 -6.37 -11.57 18.06
C SER A 360 -6.01 -12.08 19.45
N ALA A 361 -6.81 -12.99 20.02
CA ALA A 361 -6.50 -13.63 21.29
C ALA A 361 -5.25 -14.52 21.25
N GLU A 362 -4.83 -14.97 20.06
CA GLU A 362 -3.58 -15.74 19.88
C GLU A 362 -2.32 -14.85 19.98
N GLY A 363 -2.47 -13.53 19.85
CA GLY A 363 -1.38 -12.55 19.84
C GLY A 363 -0.64 -12.48 18.49
N LEU A 364 0.07 -11.36 18.29
CA LEU A 364 0.89 -11.10 17.11
C LEU A 364 2.34 -10.83 17.49
N HIS A 365 3.23 -11.77 17.18
CA HIS A 365 4.67 -11.55 17.25
C HIS A 365 5.24 -11.49 15.84
N TRP A 366 5.37 -10.27 15.32
CA TRP A 366 5.97 -10.00 14.02
C TRP A 366 7.22 -9.14 14.15
N THR A 367 8.28 -9.54 13.44
CA THR A 367 9.51 -8.76 13.30
C THR A 367 9.94 -8.79 11.85
N ASN A 368 10.36 -7.64 11.33
CA ASN A 368 10.92 -7.58 10.00
C ASN A 368 12.19 -8.45 9.89
N PRO A 369 12.42 -9.09 8.73
CA PRO A 369 13.69 -9.76 8.49
C PRO A 369 14.86 -8.79 8.59
N LYS A 370 16.06 -9.32 8.88
CA LYS A 370 17.31 -8.54 8.92
C LYS A 370 18.26 -9.12 7.89
N TRP A 371 18.65 -8.31 6.93
CA TRP A 371 19.60 -8.68 5.89
C TRP A 371 20.98 -8.12 6.20
N ARG A 372 22.01 -8.83 5.73
CA ARG A 372 23.40 -8.41 5.86
C ARG A 372 24.12 -8.67 4.55
N ASN A 373 24.98 -7.73 4.19
CA ASN A 373 25.88 -7.92 3.07
C ASN A 373 26.95 -8.99 3.41
N TYR A 374 27.71 -9.41 2.39
CA TYR A 374 28.77 -10.41 2.52
C TYR A 374 29.87 -10.05 3.53
N ASP A 375 30.05 -8.76 3.83
CA ASP A 375 31.02 -8.24 4.81
C ASP A 375 30.44 -8.06 6.22
N GLY A 376 29.17 -8.41 6.41
CA GLY A 376 28.46 -8.34 7.69
C GLY A 376 27.79 -6.99 7.98
N THR A 377 27.95 -5.97 7.12
CA THR A 377 27.21 -4.70 7.23
C THR A 377 25.70 -4.93 7.07
N MET A 378 24.89 -4.08 7.69
CA MET A 378 23.44 -4.18 7.60
C MET A 378 22.99 -3.75 6.20
N ALA A 379 22.10 -4.53 5.58
CA ALA A 379 21.40 -4.12 4.38
C ALA A 379 20.06 -3.47 4.75
N GLU A 380 19.55 -2.63 3.85
CA GLU A 380 18.24 -2.01 4.02
C GLU A 380 17.12 -3.06 4.04
N TRP A 381 16.00 -2.68 4.67
CA TRP A 381 14.81 -3.52 4.71
C TRP A 381 14.16 -3.65 3.33
#